data_AF-A0A059D2V3-F1
#
_entry.id   AF-A0A059D2V3-F1
#
_cell.length_a   1.000
_cell.length_b   1.000
_cell.length_c   1.000
_cell.angle_alpha   90.00
_cell.angle_beta   90.00
_cell.angle_gamma   90.00
#
_symmetry.space_group_name_H-M   'P 1'
#
loop_
_entity.id
_entity.type
_entity.pdbx_description
1 polymer ?
#
loop_
_entity_poly.entity_id
_entity_poly.type
_entity_poly.pdbx_seq_one_letter_code
_entity_poly.pdbx_strand_id
1 'polypeptide(L)'
;MNSLSSRLNSEQAPETQHQNRMSMQDPSSSSSPSKGTKRRRDEEDAAAAAAAAAAAAADDAETAAASESLEQSLTFSDTLVALRMMRAQFPRIDKVSIRPFVLRSQLYSSVLDRTQVDRELESLRRTNVLRIFKLNTGQDDHAIMFLDDYLNQIERVVKRMEEKNGHDLEVFEWFKIHVLDTRLEPNISHLDLCSLLSLGGKVKDNHISVLINGGVIIRQLIDPSMYWFAIPNVGSILKGLSQGRKELLSLLSRRRSPENG
;
A
#
# COMPACT_ATOMS: atom_id res chain seq x y z
N MET A 1 -21.57 20.99 53.65
CA MET A 1 -20.75 22.19 53.95
C MET A 1 -19.96 22.53 52.70
N ASN A 2 -20.31 23.68 52.11
CA ASN A 2 -19.54 24.58 51.23
C ASN A 2 -18.83 23.97 49.99
N SER A 3 -18.85 24.55 48.80
CA SER A 3 -19.37 25.83 48.28
C SER A 3 -19.18 25.76 46.75
N LEU A 4 -20.18 26.13 45.95
CA LEU A 4 -20.19 27.33 45.08
C LEU A 4 -19.09 27.33 44.01
N SER A 5 -19.36 27.19 42.71
CA SER A 5 -19.94 28.21 41.79
C SER A 5 -19.05 28.15 40.52
N SER A 6 -19.41 28.50 39.28
CA SER A 6 -20.62 28.98 38.62
C SER A 6 -20.23 29.38 37.18
N ARG A 7 -21.16 29.22 36.21
CA ARG A 7 -21.43 30.07 35.02
C ARG A 7 -20.42 30.03 33.84
N LEU A 8 -20.83 29.65 32.62
CA LEU A 8 -21.74 30.32 31.63
C LEU A 8 -21.16 31.60 31.01
N ASN A 9 -20.78 31.53 29.72
CA ASN A 9 -21.19 32.39 28.58
C ASN A 9 -20.24 32.12 27.39
N SER A 10 -20.68 31.84 26.15
CA SER A 10 -21.46 32.61 25.16
C SER A 10 -20.59 33.50 24.26
N GLU A 11 -21.07 33.72 23.03
CA GLU A 11 -20.63 34.64 21.95
C GLU A 11 -19.62 34.03 20.95
N GLN A 12 -19.97 33.63 19.72
CA GLN A 12 -20.75 34.24 18.62
C GLN A 12 -19.96 35.32 17.85
N ALA A 13 -19.80 35.07 16.54
CA ALA A 13 -19.11 35.89 15.54
C ALA A 13 -19.71 37.30 15.38
N PRO A 14 -19.03 38.22 14.66
CA PRO A 14 -19.56 38.49 13.30
C PRO A 14 -18.53 38.90 12.23
N GLU A 15 -19.03 38.86 11.00
CA GLU A 15 -18.49 39.39 9.75
C GLU A 15 -18.17 40.90 9.78
N THR A 16 -17.28 41.35 8.89
CA THR A 16 -17.26 42.75 8.42
C THR A 16 -16.82 42.84 6.95
N GLN A 17 -17.73 43.36 6.12
CA GLN A 17 -17.50 43.91 4.77
C GLN A 17 -17.00 45.36 4.86
N HIS A 18 -16.23 45.84 3.86
CA HIS A 18 -16.25 47.22 3.27
C HIS A 18 -15.20 47.27 2.13
N GLN A 19 -15.57 47.33 0.85
CA GLN A 19 -15.93 48.49 -0.01
C GLN A 19 -14.76 49.38 -0.53
N ASN A 20 -14.53 49.23 -1.84
CA ASN A 20 -14.49 50.26 -2.91
C ASN A 20 -13.45 51.41 -2.89
N ARG A 21 -12.66 51.56 -3.96
CA ARG A 21 -12.38 52.87 -4.61
C ARG A 21 -11.75 52.75 -6.01
N MET A 22 -12.48 53.20 -7.04
CA MET A 22 -11.99 53.58 -8.37
C MET A 22 -11.17 54.88 -8.30
N SER A 23 -10.15 55.03 -9.17
CA SER A 23 -9.75 56.34 -9.69
C SER A 23 -9.21 56.22 -11.12
N MET A 24 -9.86 56.96 -12.01
CA MET A 24 -9.45 57.21 -13.40
C MET A 24 -8.29 58.20 -13.46
N GLN A 25 -7.45 58.08 -14.50
CA GLN A 25 -6.89 59.24 -15.19
C GLN A 25 -6.43 58.88 -16.61
N ASP A 26 -7.14 59.43 -17.59
CA ASP A 26 -6.68 59.79 -18.94
C ASP A 26 -5.94 61.16 -18.87
N PRO A 27 -5.09 61.60 -19.82
CA PRO A 27 -5.60 61.92 -21.17
C PRO A 27 -4.63 61.94 -22.39
N SER A 28 -5.29 61.91 -23.56
CA SER A 28 -5.04 62.69 -24.79
C SER A 28 -3.88 62.32 -25.72
N SER A 29 -4.19 62.01 -27.00
CA SER A 29 -4.18 63.02 -28.08
C SER A 29 -4.54 62.45 -29.47
N SER A 30 -5.55 63.09 -30.09
CA SER A 30 -5.78 63.38 -31.52
C SER A 30 -5.24 62.46 -32.63
N SER A 31 -6.13 62.01 -33.51
CA SER A 31 -6.41 62.66 -34.82
C SER A 31 -7.03 61.66 -35.81
N SER A 32 -8.05 62.12 -36.55
CA SER A 32 -8.47 61.50 -37.81
C SER A 32 -8.00 62.39 -38.96
N PRO A 33 -7.69 61.83 -40.13
CA PRO A 33 -8.59 62.11 -41.24
C PRO A 33 -8.80 60.93 -42.22
N SER A 34 -9.82 61.14 -43.04
CA SER A 34 -10.48 60.29 -44.02
C SER A 34 -9.68 60.00 -45.30
N LYS A 35 -9.91 58.81 -45.90
CA LYS A 35 -10.26 58.54 -47.32
C LYS A 35 -9.89 57.11 -47.74
N GLY A 36 -10.75 56.47 -48.53
CA GLY A 36 -10.29 55.56 -49.59
C GLY A 36 -10.62 54.08 -49.43
N THR A 37 -11.69 53.68 -50.10
CA THR A 37 -11.96 52.40 -50.77
C THR A 37 -10.83 51.34 -50.82
N LYS A 38 -11.24 50.07 -50.60
CA LYS A 38 -10.68 48.80 -51.13
C LYS A 38 -9.56 48.12 -50.33
N ARG A 39 -9.93 47.13 -49.50
CA ARG A 39 -9.65 45.67 -49.67
C ARG A 39 -9.90 44.93 -48.34
N ARG A 40 -11.00 44.17 -48.31
CA ARG A 40 -11.28 43.06 -47.38
C ARG A 40 -10.60 41.81 -47.95
N ARG A 41 -9.76 41.16 -47.15
CA ARG A 41 -9.11 39.83 -47.29
C ARG A 41 -7.70 40.05 -46.78
N ASP A 42 -7.37 39.47 -45.62
CA ASP A 42 -6.01 39.12 -45.13
C ASP A 42 -6.02 38.92 -43.58
N GLU A 43 -7.03 39.41 -42.84
CA GLU A 43 -7.11 39.21 -41.38
C GLU A 43 -7.75 37.89 -40.94
N GLU A 44 -8.67 37.31 -41.74
CA GLU A 44 -9.29 36.01 -41.41
C GLU A 44 -8.31 34.84 -41.58
N ASP A 45 -7.37 34.92 -42.53
CA ASP A 45 -6.39 33.85 -42.77
C ASP A 45 -5.26 33.82 -41.72
N ALA A 46 -4.88 34.98 -41.17
CA ALA A 46 -3.88 35.05 -40.10
C ALA A 46 -4.43 34.57 -38.74
N ALA A 47 -5.71 34.87 -38.45
CA ALA A 47 -6.39 34.38 -37.25
C ALA A 47 -6.68 32.87 -37.34
N ALA A 48 -7.04 32.37 -38.53
CA ALA A 48 -7.25 30.95 -38.77
C ALA A 48 -5.94 30.14 -38.67
N ALA A 49 -4.82 30.67 -39.17
CA ALA A 49 -3.52 30.03 -39.06
C ALA A 49 -3.00 29.97 -37.61
N ALA A 50 -3.22 31.03 -36.81
CA ALA A 50 -2.86 31.05 -35.40
C ALA A 50 -3.73 30.10 -34.55
N ALA A 51 -5.03 30.00 -34.86
CA ALA A 51 -5.94 29.06 -34.22
C ALA A 51 -5.62 27.59 -34.57
N ALA A 52 -5.23 27.32 -35.82
CA ALA A 52 -4.80 25.98 -36.26
C ALA A 52 -3.47 25.55 -35.62
N ALA A 53 -2.51 26.48 -35.46
CA ALA A 53 -1.25 26.20 -34.78
C ALA A 53 -1.43 25.97 -33.27
N ALA A 54 -2.34 26.70 -32.61
CA ALA A 54 -2.69 26.49 -31.21
C ALA A 54 -3.46 25.18 -30.98
N ALA A 55 -4.31 24.77 -31.92
CA ALA A 55 -5.01 23.49 -31.87
C ALA A 55 -4.07 22.30 -32.09
N ALA A 56 -3.08 22.42 -32.99
CA ALA A 56 -2.06 21.37 -33.19
C ALA A 56 -1.13 21.23 -31.97
N ALA A 57 -0.75 22.35 -31.32
CA ALA A 57 0.05 22.31 -30.10
C ALA A 57 -0.71 21.77 -28.87
N ALA A 58 -2.04 21.90 -28.85
CA ALA A 58 -2.88 21.31 -27.82
C ALA A 58 -3.05 19.79 -28.01
N ASP A 59 -3.18 19.33 -29.27
CA ASP A 59 -3.31 17.91 -29.62
C ASP A 59 -1.99 17.15 -29.38
N ASP A 60 -0.83 17.77 -29.64
CA ASP A 60 0.49 17.20 -29.32
C ASP A 60 0.76 17.16 -27.81
N ALA A 61 0.27 18.13 -27.03
CA ALA A 61 0.41 18.15 -25.57
C ALA A 61 -0.53 17.16 -24.86
N GLU A 62 -1.75 16.99 -25.39
CA GLU A 62 -2.74 16.04 -24.88
C GLU A 62 -2.36 14.59 -25.25
N THR A 63 -1.79 14.39 -26.45
CA THR A 63 -1.21 13.11 -26.87
C THR A 63 0.08 12.81 -26.11
N ALA A 64 0.96 13.78 -25.86
CA ALA A 64 2.15 13.58 -25.03
C ALA A 64 1.81 13.29 -23.56
N ALA A 65 0.81 13.97 -22.97
CA ALA A 65 0.35 13.70 -21.62
C ALA A 65 -0.37 12.34 -21.48
N ALA A 66 -1.14 11.94 -22.51
CA ALA A 66 -1.74 10.61 -22.59
C ALA A 66 -0.69 9.52 -22.81
N SER A 67 0.35 9.78 -23.62
CA SER A 67 1.50 8.90 -23.80
C SER A 67 2.37 8.83 -22.54
N GLU A 68 2.60 9.91 -21.81
CA GLU A 68 3.30 9.91 -20.51
C GLU A 68 2.48 9.18 -19.43
N SER A 69 1.15 9.32 -19.44
CA SER A 69 0.24 8.58 -18.56
C SER A 69 0.21 7.08 -18.92
N LEU A 70 0.26 6.75 -20.22
CA LEU A 70 0.33 5.38 -20.69
C LEU A 70 1.72 4.77 -20.45
N GLU A 71 2.81 5.52 -20.59
CA GLU A 71 4.16 5.09 -20.24
C GLU A 71 4.33 4.92 -18.73
N GLN A 72 3.75 5.79 -17.90
CA GLN A 72 3.65 5.57 -16.44
C GLN A 72 2.77 4.35 -16.09
N SER A 73 1.77 4.03 -16.92
CA SER A 73 0.97 2.80 -16.77
C SER A 73 1.71 1.54 -17.25
N LEU A 74 2.76 1.72 -18.07
CA LEU A 74 3.62 0.66 -18.61
C LEU A 74 4.99 0.57 -17.91
N THR A 75 5.33 1.48 -16.99
CA THR A 75 6.47 1.32 -16.10
C THR A 75 6.14 0.27 -15.06
N PHE A 76 6.13 -0.99 -15.50
CA PHE A 76 6.20 -2.12 -14.60
C PHE A 76 7.46 -1.97 -13.76
N SER A 77 7.29 -1.64 -12.47
CA SER A 77 8.42 -1.59 -11.54
C SER A 77 9.14 -2.94 -11.57
N ASP A 78 10.47 -2.91 -11.69
CA ASP A 78 11.30 -4.11 -11.71
C ASP A 78 11.05 -4.98 -10.46
N THR A 79 10.77 -4.34 -9.32
CA THR A 79 10.37 -5.03 -8.08
C THR A 79 9.07 -5.79 -8.25
N LEU A 80 8.04 -5.19 -8.85
CA LEU A 80 6.76 -5.85 -9.06
C LEU A 80 6.89 -7.03 -10.04
N VAL A 81 7.69 -6.87 -11.09
CA VAL A 81 7.99 -7.94 -12.05
C VAL A 81 8.73 -9.08 -11.35
N ALA A 82 9.79 -8.78 -10.59
CA ALA A 82 10.53 -9.77 -9.82
C ALA A 82 9.63 -10.52 -8.84
N LEU A 83 8.75 -9.82 -8.11
CA LEU A 83 7.78 -10.43 -7.20
C LEU A 83 6.82 -11.37 -7.93
N ARG A 84 6.31 -10.98 -9.10
CA ARG A 84 5.43 -11.84 -9.92
C ARG A 84 6.15 -13.07 -10.46
N MET A 85 7.39 -12.92 -10.91
CA MET A 85 8.22 -14.04 -11.38
C MET A 85 8.52 -15.03 -10.25
N MET A 86 8.94 -14.53 -9.08
CA MET A 86 9.20 -15.38 -7.91
C MET A 86 7.93 -16.07 -7.41
N ARG A 87 6.78 -15.38 -7.43
CA ARG A 87 5.46 -15.96 -7.14
C ARG A 87 5.15 -17.13 -8.07
N ALA A 88 5.44 -17.02 -9.37
CA ALA A 88 5.19 -18.07 -10.35
C ALA A 88 6.08 -19.31 -10.14
N GLN A 89 7.29 -19.12 -9.62
CA GLN A 89 8.23 -20.19 -9.29
C GLN A 89 7.96 -20.87 -7.94
N PHE A 90 6.95 -20.42 -7.21
CA PHE A 90 6.66 -20.95 -5.88
C PHE A 90 6.28 -22.44 -5.95
N PRO A 91 6.96 -23.32 -5.19
CA PRO A 91 6.72 -24.76 -5.26
C PRO A 91 5.28 -25.13 -4.90
N ARG A 92 4.61 -25.86 -5.80
CA ARG A 92 3.31 -26.46 -5.51
C ARG A 92 3.53 -27.81 -4.84
N ILE A 93 3.51 -27.82 -3.51
CA ILE A 93 3.66 -29.04 -2.73
C ILE A 93 2.27 -29.42 -2.23
N ASP A 94 1.74 -30.58 -2.67
CA ASP A 94 0.37 -31.02 -2.37
C ASP A 94 0.06 -31.10 -0.86
N LYS A 95 1.10 -31.33 -0.05
CA LYS A 95 1.00 -31.42 1.41
C LYS A 95 1.02 -30.06 2.13
N VAL A 96 1.33 -28.98 1.43
CA VAL A 96 1.54 -27.65 2.01
C VAL A 96 0.54 -26.67 1.41
N SER A 97 -0.55 -26.43 2.14
CA SER A 97 -1.62 -25.53 1.74
C SER A 97 -1.27 -24.05 2.03
N ILE A 98 -0.14 -23.56 1.53
CA ILE A 98 0.22 -22.14 1.63
C ILE A 98 0.10 -21.46 0.27
N ARG A 99 -0.26 -20.18 0.28
CA ARG A 99 -0.13 -19.33 -0.90
C ARG A 99 1.31 -18.84 -1.07
N PRO A 100 1.74 -18.54 -2.31
CA PRO A 100 3.09 -18.07 -2.58
C PRO A 100 3.47 -16.84 -1.77
N PHE A 101 4.69 -16.84 -1.23
CA PHE A 101 5.32 -15.66 -0.64
C PHE A 101 6.79 -15.62 -1.03
N VAL A 102 7.35 -14.41 -0.99
CA VAL A 102 8.73 -14.12 -1.37
C VAL A 102 9.49 -13.62 -0.15
N LEU A 103 10.72 -14.06 0.05
CA LEU A 103 11.54 -13.49 1.11
C LEU A 103 12.16 -12.16 0.65
N ARG A 104 12.18 -11.15 1.52
CA ARG A 104 12.82 -9.86 1.23
C ARG A 104 14.31 -10.04 0.87
N SER A 105 14.98 -11.01 1.48
CA SER A 105 16.36 -11.39 1.13
C SER A 105 16.51 -11.97 -0.28
N GLN A 106 15.50 -12.70 -0.78
CA GLN A 106 15.48 -13.19 -2.17
C GLN A 106 15.27 -12.02 -3.15
N LEU A 107 14.36 -11.11 -2.83
CA LEU A 107 14.10 -9.92 -3.64
C LEU A 107 15.34 -9.03 -3.77
N TYR A 108 16.03 -8.76 -2.66
CA TYR A 108 17.30 -8.02 -2.67
C TYR A 108 18.44 -8.69 -3.42
N SER A 109 18.36 -10.00 -3.67
CA SER A 109 19.34 -10.72 -4.48
C SER A 109 19.02 -10.67 -5.97
N SER A 110 17.76 -10.38 -6.33
CA SER A 110 17.28 -10.35 -7.72
C SER A 110 17.28 -8.96 -8.33
N VAL A 111 17.21 -7.90 -7.51
CA VAL A 111 17.16 -6.51 -7.95
C VAL A 111 18.39 -5.77 -7.42
N LEU A 112 19.05 -5.01 -8.27
CA LEU A 112 20.34 -4.37 -7.98
C LEU A 112 20.21 -3.21 -6.98
N ASP A 113 19.15 -2.39 -7.11
CA ASP A 113 18.95 -1.19 -6.30
C ASP A 113 18.02 -1.48 -5.10
N ARG A 114 18.62 -1.74 -3.94
CA ARG A 114 17.89 -2.03 -2.69
C ARG A 114 17.08 -0.83 -2.19
N THR A 115 17.54 0.40 -2.43
CA THR A 115 16.84 1.62 -1.98
C THR A 115 15.59 1.85 -2.80
N GLN A 116 15.64 1.57 -4.11
CA GLN A 116 14.43 1.60 -4.94
C GLN A 116 13.45 0.50 -4.56
N VAL A 117 13.92 -0.73 -4.34
CA VAL A 117 13.06 -1.83 -3.83
C VAL A 117 12.32 -1.40 -2.56
N ASP A 118 13.00 -0.74 -1.62
CA ASP A 118 12.38 -0.29 -0.37
C ASP A 118 11.31 0.78 -0.58
N ARG A 119 11.56 1.75 -1.47
CA ARG A 119 10.58 2.78 -1.85
C ARG A 119 9.37 2.17 -2.55
N GLU A 120 9.60 1.24 -3.46
CA GLU A 120 8.53 0.58 -4.23
C GLU A 120 7.71 -0.36 -3.34
N LEU A 121 8.34 -1.15 -2.47
CA LEU A 121 7.64 -1.97 -1.49
C LEU A 121 6.77 -1.12 -0.56
N GLU A 122 7.26 0.05 -0.15
CA GLU A 122 6.49 0.98 0.68
C GLU A 122 5.28 1.54 -0.08
N SER A 123 5.44 1.89 -1.36
CA SER A 123 4.34 2.34 -2.22
C SER A 123 3.30 1.23 -2.43
N LEU A 124 3.74 0.02 -2.73
CA LEU A 124 2.87 -1.16 -2.90
C LEU A 124 2.17 -1.57 -1.61
N ARG A 125 2.82 -1.33 -0.45
CA ARG A 125 2.19 -1.52 0.86
C ARG A 125 1.09 -0.49 1.08
N ARG A 126 1.34 0.80 0.83
CA ARG A 126 0.35 1.88 1.02
C ARG A 126 -0.88 1.74 0.12
N THR A 127 -0.69 1.20 -1.08
CA THR A 127 -1.78 0.89 -2.02
C THR A 127 -2.48 -0.44 -1.73
N ASN A 128 -2.11 -1.12 -0.62
CA ASN A 128 -2.66 -2.40 -0.17
C ASN A 128 -2.52 -3.54 -1.20
N VAL A 129 -1.50 -3.48 -2.06
CA VAL A 129 -1.23 -4.53 -3.06
C VAL A 129 -0.49 -5.71 -2.43
N LEU A 130 0.40 -5.42 -1.48
CA LEU A 130 1.19 -6.43 -0.77
C LEU A 130 1.21 -6.22 0.74
N ARG A 131 1.56 -7.30 1.42
CA ARG A 131 1.74 -7.38 2.87
C ARG A 131 3.13 -7.91 3.18
N ILE A 132 3.76 -7.30 4.19
CA ILE A 132 5.06 -7.72 4.70
C ILE A 132 4.85 -8.31 6.09
N PHE A 133 5.36 -9.51 6.31
CA PHE A 133 5.27 -10.26 7.55
C PHE A 133 6.66 -10.51 8.12
N LYS A 134 6.79 -10.39 9.43
CA LYS A 134 8.02 -10.76 10.13
C LYS A 134 8.02 -12.28 10.38
N LEU A 135 9.08 -12.96 9.98
CA LEU A 135 9.23 -14.40 10.18
C LEU A 135 10.09 -14.69 11.42
N ASN A 136 9.71 -15.73 12.16
CA ASN A 136 10.41 -16.13 13.39
C ASN A 136 11.57 -17.10 13.12
N THR A 137 12.30 -16.93 12.02
CA THR A 137 13.41 -17.83 11.61
C THR A 137 14.71 -17.58 12.38
N GLY A 138 14.74 -16.61 13.29
CA GLY A 138 15.93 -16.22 14.06
C GLY A 138 16.95 -15.37 13.29
N GLN A 139 16.64 -14.95 12.07
CA GLN A 139 17.50 -14.12 11.21
C GLN A 139 16.83 -12.79 10.80
N ASP A 140 15.75 -12.40 11.48
CA ASP A 140 14.93 -11.22 11.13
C ASP A 140 14.48 -11.21 9.66
N ASP A 141 14.10 -12.39 9.15
CA ASP A 141 13.61 -12.51 7.78
C ASP A 141 12.21 -11.92 7.65
N HIS A 142 11.97 -11.25 6.53
CA HIS A 142 10.68 -10.69 6.18
C HIS A 142 10.10 -11.44 4.97
N ALA A 143 8.84 -11.85 5.07
CA ALA A 143 8.08 -12.40 3.95
C ALA A 143 7.20 -11.32 3.32
N ILE A 144 7.14 -11.32 2.00
CA ILE A 144 6.32 -10.45 1.17
C ILE A 144 5.28 -11.35 0.50
N MET A 145 4.00 -11.03 0.64
CA MET A 145 2.90 -11.76 0.01
C MET A 145 1.92 -10.76 -0.60
N PHE A 146 1.36 -11.08 -1.76
CA PHE A 146 0.27 -10.29 -2.33
C PHE A 146 -0.96 -10.33 -1.42
N LEU A 147 -1.67 -9.21 -1.29
CA LEU A 147 -2.85 -9.17 -0.44
C LEU A 147 -3.89 -10.20 -0.89
N ASP A 148 -4.14 -10.32 -2.19
CA ASP A 148 -5.07 -11.31 -2.74
C ASP A 148 -4.71 -12.74 -2.30
N ASP A 149 -3.43 -13.09 -2.36
CA ASP A 149 -2.94 -14.39 -1.91
C ASP A 149 -3.14 -14.57 -0.39
N TYR A 150 -2.94 -13.51 0.38
CA TYR A 150 -3.17 -13.55 1.83
C TYR A 150 -4.66 -13.74 2.16
N LEU A 151 -5.57 -13.02 1.50
CA LEU A 151 -7.02 -13.17 1.68
C LEU A 151 -7.48 -14.59 1.34
N ASN A 152 -7.02 -15.13 0.20
CA ASN A 152 -7.25 -16.52 -0.18
C ASN A 152 -6.71 -17.52 0.85
N GLN A 153 -5.57 -17.21 1.49
CA GLN A 153 -5.01 -18.03 2.56
C GLN A 153 -5.90 -18.02 3.81
N ILE A 154 -6.46 -16.87 4.19
CA ILE A 154 -7.40 -16.76 5.30
C ILE A 154 -8.68 -17.55 5.01
N GLU A 155 -9.25 -17.42 3.81
CA GLU A 155 -10.46 -18.17 3.43
C GLU A 155 -10.28 -19.68 3.53
N ARG A 156 -9.11 -20.20 3.14
CA ARG A 156 -8.78 -21.62 3.33
C ARG A 156 -8.71 -22.04 4.80
N VAL A 157 -8.27 -21.15 5.68
CA VAL A 157 -8.26 -21.39 7.12
C VAL A 157 -9.68 -21.39 7.67
N VAL A 158 -10.49 -20.40 7.29
CA VAL A 158 -11.90 -20.30 7.69
C VAL A 158 -12.65 -21.57 7.31
N LYS A 159 -12.56 -22.01 6.05
CA LYS A 159 -13.18 -23.27 5.58
C LYS A 159 -12.73 -24.49 6.40
N ARG A 160 -11.45 -24.59 6.73
CA ARG A 160 -10.92 -25.69 7.56
C ARG A 160 -11.45 -25.63 9.00
N MET A 161 -11.71 -24.43 9.52
CA MET A 161 -12.23 -24.24 10.87
C MET A 161 -13.75 -24.46 10.93
N GLU A 162 -14.49 -24.13 9.88
CA GLU A 162 -15.90 -24.48 9.70
C GLU A 162 -16.12 -25.99 9.83
N GLU A 163 -15.30 -26.77 9.10
CA GLU A 163 -15.32 -28.24 9.13
C GLU A 163 -15.03 -28.84 10.52
N LYS A 164 -14.42 -28.05 11.43
CA LYS A 164 -14.08 -28.44 12.80
C LYS A 164 -15.05 -27.90 13.86
N ASN A 165 -16.25 -27.47 13.46
CA ASN A 165 -17.24 -26.81 14.33
C ASN A 165 -16.72 -25.53 14.99
N GLY A 166 -15.92 -24.74 14.26
CA GLY A 166 -15.48 -23.43 14.72
C GLY A 166 -16.65 -22.46 14.87
N HIS A 167 -16.92 -22.01 16.09
CA HIS A 167 -17.79 -20.87 16.36
C HIS A 167 -17.01 -19.55 16.14
N ASP A 168 -17.74 -18.44 15.98
CA ASP A 168 -17.19 -17.07 15.88
C ASP A 168 -16.32 -16.78 14.65
N LEU A 169 -16.61 -17.40 13.50
CA LEU A 169 -15.86 -17.20 12.25
C LEU A 169 -16.01 -15.80 11.64
N GLU A 170 -17.05 -15.07 12.04
CA GLU A 170 -17.29 -13.66 11.69
C GLU A 170 -16.07 -12.77 12.03
N VAL A 171 -15.28 -13.16 13.04
CA VAL A 171 -14.05 -12.44 13.40
C VAL A 171 -13.06 -12.37 12.23
N PHE A 172 -13.01 -13.38 11.36
CA PHE A 172 -12.10 -13.36 10.20
C PHE A 172 -12.56 -12.35 9.15
N GLU A 173 -13.86 -12.14 9.00
CA GLU A 173 -14.40 -11.11 8.12
C GLU A 173 -14.12 -9.72 8.68
N TRP A 174 -14.37 -9.51 9.98
CA TRP A 174 -14.03 -8.25 10.64
C TRP A 174 -12.53 -7.96 10.58
N PHE A 175 -11.70 -8.99 10.71
CA PHE A 175 -10.25 -8.88 10.56
C PHE A 175 -9.86 -8.43 9.15
N LYS A 176 -10.45 -9.03 8.10
CA LYS A 176 -10.18 -8.63 6.72
C LYS A 176 -10.56 -7.16 6.48
N ILE A 177 -11.77 -6.76 6.84
CA ILE A 177 -12.32 -5.44 6.51
C ILE A 177 -11.72 -4.35 7.42
N HIS A 178 -11.70 -4.56 8.73
CA HIS A 178 -11.35 -3.49 9.67
C HIS A 178 -9.87 -3.46 10.02
N VAL A 179 -9.24 -4.64 10.13
CA VAL A 179 -7.82 -4.72 10.54
C VAL A 179 -6.89 -4.63 9.33
N LEU A 180 -7.14 -5.41 8.27
CA LEU A 180 -6.26 -5.41 7.10
C LEU A 180 -6.43 -4.20 6.18
N ASP A 181 -7.52 -3.45 6.23
CA ASP A 181 -7.57 -2.19 5.45
C ASP A 181 -6.98 -1.02 6.24
N THR A 182 -7.14 -1.01 7.57
CA THR A 182 -6.71 0.12 8.39
C THR A 182 -5.25 0.04 8.83
N ARG A 183 -4.73 -1.17 9.10
CA ARG A 183 -3.37 -1.35 9.67
C ARG A 183 -2.41 -1.96 8.67
N LEU A 184 -1.48 -1.15 8.18
CA LEU A 184 -0.43 -1.53 7.22
C LEU A 184 0.84 -2.12 7.88
N GLU A 185 0.98 -1.93 9.18
CA GLU A 185 2.12 -2.41 9.96
C GLU A 185 2.06 -3.93 10.17
N PRO A 186 3.21 -4.60 10.36
CA PRO A 186 3.26 -6.05 10.60
C PRO A 186 2.85 -6.44 12.03
N ASN A 187 2.58 -5.48 12.90
CA ASN A 187 2.23 -5.68 14.30
C ASN A 187 1.00 -4.84 14.69
N ILE A 188 0.36 -5.25 15.79
CA ILE A 188 -0.81 -4.57 16.35
C ILE A 188 -0.88 -4.80 17.86
N SER A 189 -1.24 -3.76 18.61
CA SER A 189 -1.48 -3.87 20.05
C SER A 189 -2.81 -4.56 20.33
N HIS A 190 -2.94 -5.18 21.50
CA HIS A 190 -4.17 -5.83 21.94
C HIS A 190 -5.35 -4.85 21.96
N LEU A 191 -5.12 -3.64 22.48
CA LEU A 191 -6.14 -2.61 22.57
C LEU A 191 -6.62 -2.18 21.17
N ASP A 192 -5.69 -1.96 20.25
CA ASP A 192 -6.00 -1.60 18.87
C ASP A 192 -6.75 -2.70 18.14
N LEU A 193 -6.30 -3.95 18.29
CA LEU A 193 -6.94 -5.11 17.69
C LEU A 193 -8.39 -5.22 18.17
N CYS A 194 -8.61 -5.12 19.48
CA CYS A 194 -9.96 -5.12 20.06
C CYS A 194 -10.79 -3.94 19.56
N SER A 195 -10.21 -2.74 19.48
CA SER A 195 -10.91 -1.54 19.00
C SER A 195 -11.37 -1.69 17.55
N LEU A 196 -10.51 -2.18 16.65
CA LEU A 196 -10.84 -2.40 15.24
C LEU A 196 -11.86 -3.52 15.04
N LEU A 197 -11.71 -4.63 15.78
CA LEU A 197 -12.69 -5.72 15.74
C LEU A 197 -14.05 -5.28 16.31
N SER A 198 -14.06 -4.31 17.23
CA SER A 198 -15.31 -3.78 17.81
C SER A 198 -16.17 -3.02 16.83
N LEU A 199 -15.61 -2.58 15.70
CA LEU A 199 -16.37 -1.98 14.61
C LEU A 199 -17.32 -2.99 13.94
N GLY A 200 -16.94 -4.27 13.92
CA GLY A 200 -17.75 -5.36 13.38
C GLY A 200 -18.76 -5.95 14.36
N GLY A 201 -18.54 -5.80 15.68
CA GLY A 201 -19.44 -6.35 16.69
C GLY A 201 -18.83 -6.42 18.10
N LYS A 202 -19.47 -7.15 19.01
CA LYS A 202 -18.99 -7.30 20.39
C LYS A 202 -17.79 -8.25 20.45
N VAL A 203 -16.60 -7.70 20.68
CA VAL A 203 -15.36 -8.49 20.81
C VAL A 203 -15.36 -9.28 22.12
N LYS A 204 -15.04 -10.57 22.03
CA LYS A 204 -14.80 -11.46 23.17
C LYS A 204 -13.37 -12.00 23.08
N ASP A 205 -12.79 -12.41 24.20
CA ASP A 205 -11.46 -13.04 24.23
C ASP A 205 -11.39 -14.33 23.40
N ASN A 206 -12.54 -15.02 23.24
CA ASN A 206 -12.66 -16.16 22.34
C ASN A 206 -12.31 -15.80 20.90
N HIS A 207 -12.68 -14.61 20.41
CA HIS A 207 -12.43 -14.19 19.04
C HIS A 207 -10.92 -14.04 18.76
N ILE A 208 -10.17 -13.51 19.73
CA ILE A 208 -8.71 -13.39 19.62
C ILE A 208 -8.06 -14.78 19.63
N SER A 209 -8.56 -15.67 20.47
CA SER A 209 -8.11 -17.06 20.51
C SER A 209 -8.36 -17.77 19.18
N VAL A 210 -9.50 -17.52 18.52
CA VAL A 210 -9.81 -18.03 17.18
C VAL A 210 -8.82 -17.50 16.14
N LEU A 211 -8.48 -16.21 16.16
CA LEU A 211 -7.48 -15.63 15.24
C LEU A 211 -6.08 -16.22 15.46
N ILE A 212 -5.67 -16.45 16.71
CA ILE A 212 -4.40 -17.11 17.05
C ILE A 212 -4.41 -18.57 16.57
N ASN A 213 -5.48 -19.31 16.83
CA ASN A 213 -5.62 -20.71 16.41
C ASN A 213 -5.68 -20.86 14.88
N GLY A 214 -6.25 -19.88 14.19
CA GLY A 214 -6.21 -19.77 12.73
C GLY A 214 -4.82 -19.43 12.19
N GLY A 215 -3.90 -18.98 13.05
CA GLY A 215 -2.52 -18.64 12.67
C GLY A 215 -2.41 -17.37 11.83
N VAL A 216 -3.42 -16.49 11.85
CA VAL A 216 -3.37 -15.18 11.18
C VAL A 216 -2.67 -14.12 12.03
N ILE A 217 -2.62 -14.34 13.35
CA ILE A 217 -1.85 -13.54 14.31
C ILE A 217 -1.05 -14.45 15.25
N ILE A 218 0.08 -13.95 15.73
CA ILE A 218 0.94 -14.63 16.70
C ILE A 218 1.25 -13.64 17.83
N ARG A 219 1.18 -14.10 19.08
CA ARG A 219 1.56 -13.28 20.24
C ARG A 219 3.07 -13.08 20.28
N GLN A 220 3.53 -11.84 20.47
CA GLN A 220 4.96 -11.56 20.59
C GLN A 220 5.51 -12.13 21.90
N LEU A 221 6.71 -12.70 21.87
CA LEU A 221 7.33 -13.30 23.07
C LEU A 221 7.78 -12.25 24.09
N ILE A 222 8.16 -11.07 23.62
CA ILE A 222 8.71 -9.99 24.45
C ILE A 222 7.59 -9.21 25.14
N ASP A 223 6.51 -8.92 24.41
CA ASP A 223 5.38 -8.15 24.92
C ASP A 223 4.08 -8.95 24.70
N PRO A 224 3.47 -9.49 25.78
CA PRO A 224 2.22 -10.22 25.70
C PRO A 224 1.04 -9.39 25.17
N SER A 225 1.12 -8.06 25.22
CA SER A 225 0.10 -7.14 24.73
C SER A 225 0.22 -6.83 23.24
N MET A 226 1.26 -7.34 22.57
CA MET A 226 1.50 -7.15 21.14
C MET A 226 1.33 -8.43 20.34
N TYR A 227 0.76 -8.28 19.15
CA TYR A 227 0.56 -9.36 18.19
C TYR A 227 1.25 -9.02 16.87
N TRP A 228 1.81 -10.03 16.21
CA TRP A 228 2.31 -9.93 14.84
C TRP A 228 1.34 -10.60 13.89
N PHE A 229 1.11 -9.97 12.75
CA PHE A 229 0.44 -10.64 11.65
C PHE A 229 1.31 -11.78 11.15
N ALA A 230 0.67 -12.91 10.88
CA ALA A 230 1.34 -14.11 10.45
C ALA A 230 0.66 -14.72 9.25
N ILE A 231 1.44 -15.47 8.49
CA ILE A 231 0.95 -16.28 7.39
C ILE A 231 0.48 -17.63 7.98
N PRO A 232 -0.80 -17.99 7.82
CA PRO A 232 -1.29 -19.27 8.33
C PRO A 232 -0.54 -20.46 7.75
N ASN A 233 -0.20 -21.42 8.61
CA ASN A 233 0.56 -22.64 8.28
C ASN A 233 2.02 -22.42 7.82
N VAL A 234 2.57 -21.21 7.93
CA VAL A 234 3.96 -20.93 7.48
C VAL A 234 5.02 -21.69 8.28
N GLY A 235 4.74 -22.03 9.54
CA GLY A 235 5.71 -22.66 10.44
C GLY A 235 6.25 -24.01 9.95
N SER A 236 5.45 -24.82 9.24
CA SER A 236 5.95 -26.10 8.68
C SER A 236 7.00 -25.88 7.60
N ILE A 237 6.80 -24.86 6.76
CA ILE A 237 7.73 -24.48 5.69
C ILE A 237 8.98 -23.84 6.29
N LEU A 238 8.82 -22.92 7.25
CA LEU A 238 9.96 -22.27 7.88
C LEU A 238 10.87 -23.30 8.56
N LYS A 239 10.30 -24.31 9.24
CA LYS A 239 11.09 -25.41 9.81
C LYS A 239 11.88 -26.16 8.74
N GLY A 240 11.24 -26.49 7.61
CA GLY A 240 11.91 -27.13 6.48
C GLY A 240 13.04 -26.26 5.88
N LEU A 241 12.79 -24.96 5.70
CA LEU A 241 13.79 -24.01 5.22
C LEU A 241 14.97 -23.85 6.18
N SER A 242 14.70 -23.70 7.48
CA SER A 242 15.73 -23.61 8.51
C SER A 242 16.57 -24.88 8.57
N GLN A 243 15.96 -26.06 8.43
CA GLN A 243 16.67 -27.33 8.40
C GLN A 243 17.52 -27.47 7.15
N GLY A 244 16.96 -27.22 5.95
CA GLY A 244 17.70 -27.29 4.69
C GLY A 244 18.88 -26.31 4.63
N ARG A 245 18.74 -25.11 5.19
CA ARG A 245 19.85 -24.14 5.29
C ARG A 245 20.98 -24.68 6.16
N LYS A 246 20.69 -25.33 7.30
CA LYS A 246 21.71 -25.93 8.17
C LYS A 246 22.44 -27.06 7.44
N GLU A 247 21.73 -27.91 6.72
CA GLU A 247 22.30 -29.00 5.95
C GLU A 247 23.19 -28.49 4.81
N LEU A 248 22.73 -27.50 4.03
CA LEU A 248 23.53 -26.89 2.97
C LEU A 248 24.79 -26.20 3.52
N LEU A 249 24.68 -25.46 4.63
CA LEU A 249 25.83 -24.85 5.28
C LEU A 249 26.82 -25.90 5.78
N SER A 250 26.33 -27.00 6.37
CA SER A 250 27.16 -28.12 6.81
C SER A 250 27.91 -28.80 5.65
N LEU A 251 27.23 -28.97 4.50
CA LEU A 251 27.85 -29.53 3.30
C LEU A 251 28.92 -28.59 2.70
N LEU A 252 28.63 -27.29 2.65
CA LEU A 252 29.56 -26.28 2.15
C LEU A 252 30.77 -26.13 3.09
N SER A 253 30.57 -26.10 4.41
CA SER A 253 31.66 -26.02 5.38
C SER A 253 32.57 -27.25 5.31
N ARG A 254 32.01 -28.43 5.03
CA ARG A 254 32.80 -29.67 4.83
C ARG A 254 33.60 -29.67 3.53
N ARG A 255 33.15 -28.98 2.48
CA ARG A 255 33.88 -28.85 1.20
C ARG A 255 34.91 -27.73 1.18
N ARG A 256 34.86 -26.81 2.14
CA ARG A 256 35.75 -25.63 2.23
C ARG A 256 36.91 -25.82 3.21
N SER A 257 37.22 -27.06 3.59
CA SER A 257 38.50 -27.41 4.21
C SER A 257 39.48 -27.81 3.10
N PRO A 258 40.38 -26.93 2.64
CA PRO A 258 41.52 -27.37 1.86
C PRO A 258 42.56 -28.01 2.80
N GLU A 259 43.14 -29.11 2.31
CA GLU A 259 44.53 -29.54 2.49
C GLU A 259 45.30 -28.98 3.69
N ASN A 260 45.57 -29.85 4.66
CA ASN A 260 46.88 -29.85 5.29
C ASN A 260 47.92 -30.16 4.22
N GLY A 261 48.82 -29.21 3.96
CA GLY A 261 50.00 -29.34 3.11
C GLY A 261 50.94 -28.19 3.36
#